data_AF-A0A6A8G120-F1
#
_entry.id   AF-A0A6A8G120-F1
#
_cell.length_a   1.000
_cell.length_b   1.000
_cell.length_c   1.000
_cell.angle_alpha   90.00
_cell.angle_beta   90.00
_cell.angle_gamma   90.00
#
_symmetry.space_group_name_H-M   'P 1'
#
loop_
_entity.id
_entity.type
_entity.pdbx_description
1 polymer ?
#
loop_
_entity_poly.entity_id
_entity_poly.type
_entity_poly.pdbx_seq_one_letter_code
_entity_poly.pdbx_strand_id
1 'polypeptide(L)'
;MNKINDRDLTELSSYWVYQDINKDNDFTVNGKRFKQVDEYNDNGNKNKKGASDLKIYELLDEKGKPTGEQTMIYQGTSNEAINPNNPLKSLDIGDDWLQNAKLMDNSNKSTDYLKQSDEFADLYRDKLNDANKLSKYNFTQKYGVSPNNYKNKTIVADGGNSEGGAGAKYQGAKHPNEKVVATDPAMVPYAAWQKFARPRFDNMISFNSTNDLLTWLQDPFIKDMPGKRVNISDGVPRLDALIDSHVGYKRKLNRKDNTYDTVPLIKIKSVKDTEIKNGKKVKKTINITLDMDGRIPINVWTGDSIARSGRGTLIKLNLENLDALSKLITGETSGMLAECVIFLNESFNISENENKNFADRKQQLSEGFKDKINLFQLEEMERTLISKINSLEEVADETIESISAVKHLLPDFALDALKERINELFKGIKSFIENVYDSIDNEILEIFKNIDHDFRDGVSEEMMKHLKVVKQNIERIKNQNDIYGRQIAEIRSIMKQQDATILDGNFQINCSGENMVQGLVIPSNYLGRKMKILKDHIDDGIKKIADYVQSIYDEYASKIVDVIKYLINT
;
A
#
# COMPACT_ATOMS: atom_id res chain seq x y z
N MET A 1 4.78 -7.80 30.70
CA MET A 1 3.88 -6.60 30.65
C MET A 1 2.50 -7.06 30.21
N ASN A 2 1.53 -7.08 31.12
CA ASN A 2 0.19 -7.65 30.87
C ASN A 2 -0.89 -6.55 30.88
N LYS A 3 -0.81 -5.62 29.92
CA LYS A 3 -1.81 -4.56 29.69
C LYS A 3 -2.08 -4.42 28.19
N ILE A 4 -3.26 -3.93 27.82
CA ILE A 4 -3.61 -3.65 26.42
C ILE A 4 -2.82 -2.41 25.92
N ASN A 5 -2.07 -2.55 24.83
CA ASN A 5 -1.17 -1.53 24.29
C ASN A 5 -1.56 -1.05 22.88
N ASP A 6 -0.76 -0.16 22.28
CA ASP A 6 -1.09 0.42 20.97
C ASP A 6 -1.10 -0.64 19.85
N ARG A 7 -0.16 -1.61 19.87
CA ARG A 7 -0.09 -2.69 18.87
C ARG A 7 -1.28 -3.64 18.98
N ASP A 8 -1.63 -4.03 20.20
CA ASP A 8 -2.79 -4.91 20.43
C ASP A 8 -4.06 -4.26 19.85
N LEU A 9 -4.28 -2.97 20.14
CA LEU A 9 -5.44 -2.25 19.64
C LEU A 9 -5.40 -2.09 18.12
N THR A 10 -4.24 -1.86 17.51
CA THR A 10 -4.08 -1.81 16.05
C THR A 10 -4.47 -3.14 15.40
N GLU A 11 -3.96 -4.28 15.90
CA GLU A 11 -4.30 -5.59 15.35
C GLU A 11 -5.78 -5.96 15.60
N LEU A 12 -6.31 -5.65 16.78
CA LEU A 12 -7.73 -5.85 17.10
C LEU A 12 -8.63 -5.01 16.19
N SER A 13 -8.27 -3.75 15.96
CA SER A 13 -9.04 -2.77 15.20
C SER A 13 -9.09 -3.03 13.71
N SER A 14 -8.04 -3.62 13.13
CA SER A 14 -8.02 -3.85 11.68
C SER A 14 -8.14 -5.32 11.27
N TYR A 15 -7.59 -6.30 12.01
CA TYR A 15 -7.76 -7.70 11.61
C TYR A 15 -8.94 -8.36 12.31
N TRP A 16 -8.91 -8.43 13.65
CA TRP A 16 -9.81 -9.28 14.42
C TRP A 16 -11.26 -8.81 14.40
N VAL A 17 -11.50 -7.50 14.40
CA VAL A 17 -12.87 -6.96 14.36
C VAL A 17 -13.63 -7.42 13.11
N TYR A 18 -12.95 -7.68 11.99
CA TYR A 18 -13.57 -8.18 10.76
C TYR A 18 -13.71 -9.71 10.70
N GLN A 19 -13.28 -10.45 11.73
CA GLN A 19 -13.31 -11.91 11.72
C GLN A 19 -14.53 -12.49 12.44
N ASP A 20 -15.15 -13.50 11.83
CA ASP A 20 -16.15 -14.35 12.48
C ASP A 20 -15.47 -15.48 13.25
N ILE A 21 -15.05 -15.18 14.47
CA ILE A 21 -14.32 -16.13 15.33
C ILE A 21 -15.25 -17.11 16.06
N ASN A 22 -14.68 -18.17 16.60
CA ASN A 22 -15.36 -19.01 17.58
C ASN A 22 -15.30 -18.36 18.97
N LYS A 23 -16.43 -17.86 19.49
CA LYS A 23 -16.52 -17.16 20.77
C LYS A 23 -16.21 -18.02 22.00
N ASP A 24 -16.24 -19.35 21.86
CA ASP A 24 -15.88 -20.23 22.97
C ASP A 24 -14.37 -20.23 23.21
N ASN A 25 -13.60 -20.06 22.14
CA ASN A 25 -12.14 -20.05 22.15
C ASN A 25 -11.60 -18.64 22.40
N ASP A 26 -10.41 -18.59 22.98
CA ASP A 26 -9.58 -17.39 22.98
C ASP A 26 -8.73 -17.32 21.71
N PHE A 27 -8.01 -16.21 21.53
CA PHE A 27 -7.09 -15.99 20.42
C PHE A 27 -5.90 -15.16 20.89
N THR A 28 -4.83 -15.13 20.08
CA THR A 28 -3.59 -14.43 20.44
C THR A 28 -3.39 -13.19 19.59
N VAL A 29 -3.04 -12.09 20.25
CA VAL A 29 -2.70 -10.78 19.66
C VAL A 29 -1.40 -10.34 20.29
N ASN A 30 -0.35 -10.11 19.49
CA ASN A 30 0.96 -9.64 20.00
C ASN A 30 1.49 -10.43 21.23
N GLY A 31 1.26 -11.75 21.27
CA GLY A 31 1.67 -12.64 22.37
C GLY A 31 0.77 -12.62 23.62
N LYS A 32 -0.35 -11.90 23.60
CA LYS A 32 -1.36 -11.83 24.67
C LYS A 32 -2.63 -12.55 24.26
N ARG A 33 -3.33 -13.14 25.24
CA ARG A 33 -4.56 -13.91 25.03
C ARG A 33 -5.77 -13.00 25.18
N PHE A 34 -6.69 -13.06 24.22
CA PHE A 34 -7.92 -12.28 24.21
C PHE A 34 -9.13 -13.19 23.98
N LYS A 35 -10.30 -12.76 24.47
CA LYS A 35 -11.58 -13.41 24.19
C LYS A 35 -12.61 -12.38 23.79
N GLN A 36 -13.41 -12.67 22.76
CA GLN A 36 -14.59 -11.86 22.45
C GLN A 36 -15.70 -12.17 23.45
N VAL A 37 -16.21 -11.14 24.12
CA VAL A 37 -17.18 -11.28 25.23
C VAL A 37 -18.55 -10.69 24.92
N ASP A 38 -18.63 -9.80 23.93
CA ASP A 38 -19.90 -9.24 23.44
C ASP A 38 -19.71 -8.72 22.00
N GLU A 39 -20.80 -8.46 21.31
CA GLU A 39 -20.81 -7.80 20.01
C GLU A 39 -22.11 -7.04 19.76
N TYR A 40 -22.05 -6.09 18.86
CA TYR A 40 -23.20 -5.46 18.23
C TYR A 40 -23.05 -5.62 16.74
N ASN A 41 -24.10 -6.16 16.11
CA ASN A 41 -24.15 -6.31 14.68
C ASN A 41 -25.50 -5.85 14.15
N ASP A 42 -25.50 -5.01 13.12
CA ASP A 42 -26.70 -4.35 12.64
C ASP A 42 -27.34 -4.98 11.38
N ASN A 43 -26.84 -6.14 10.94
CA ASN A 43 -27.26 -6.90 9.75
C ASN A 43 -28.79 -7.03 9.60
N GLY A 44 -29.54 -7.03 10.71
CA GLY A 44 -31.00 -7.08 10.73
C GLY A 44 -31.70 -5.90 10.03
N ASN A 45 -31.02 -4.77 9.80
CA ASN A 45 -31.62 -3.56 9.21
C ASN A 45 -31.17 -3.26 7.75
N LYS A 46 -30.25 -4.06 7.18
CA LYS A 46 -29.62 -3.84 5.86
C LYS A 46 -28.93 -2.46 5.72
N ASN A 47 -28.24 -2.00 6.76
CA ASN A 47 -27.53 -0.72 6.84
C ASN A 47 -28.42 0.52 6.61
N LYS A 48 -29.75 0.38 6.74
CA LYS A 48 -30.71 1.45 6.45
C LYS A 48 -30.78 2.52 7.54
N LYS A 49 -30.17 2.31 8.71
CA LYS A 49 -30.28 3.22 9.88
C LYS A 49 -28.92 3.61 10.49
N GLY A 50 -27.83 3.42 9.75
CA GLY A 50 -26.44 3.36 10.23
C GLY A 50 -25.89 1.95 10.02
N ALA A 51 -24.57 1.82 9.92
CA ALA A 51 -23.81 0.61 9.57
C ALA A 51 -22.79 0.25 10.67
N SER A 52 -23.17 0.47 11.94
CA SER A 52 -22.22 0.36 13.06
C SER A 52 -22.13 -1.07 13.54
N ASP A 53 -20.99 -1.72 13.30
CA ASP A 53 -20.63 -3.01 13.88
C ASP A 53 -19.55 -2.84 14.95
N LEU A 54 -19.67 -3.57 16.07
CA LEU A 54 -18.69 -3.49 17.16
C LEU A 54 -18.46 -4.84 17.84
N LYS A 55 -17.25 -5.04 18.36
CA LYS A 55 -16.88 -6.20 19.18
C LYS A 55 -16.23 -5.76 20.48
N ILE A 56 -16.54 -6.48 21.56
CA ILE A 56 -15.88 -6.29 22.86
C ILE A 56 -14.91 -7.43 23.09
N TYR A 57 -13.64 -7.10 23.35
CA TYR A 57 -12.61 -8.07 23.70
C TYR A 57 -12.16 -7.89 25.14
N GLU A 58 -11.90 -9.00 25.82
CA GLU A 58 -11.34 -9.04 27.16
C GLU A 58 -9.94 -9.65 27.14
N LEU A 59 -8.99 -9.00 27.83
CA LEU A 59 -7.65 -9.52 28.05
C LEU A 59 -7.68 -10.67 29.05
N LEU A 60 -6.98 -11.77 28.74
CA LEU A 60 -6.81 -12.92 29.61
C LEU A 60 -5.39 -12.98 30.18
N ASP A 61 -5.23 -13.54 31.37
CA ASP A 61 -3.93 -13.87 31.93
C ASP A 61 -3.31 -15.12 31.25
N GLU A 62 -2.07 -15.46 31.61
CA GLU A 62 -1.35 -16.63 31.06
C GLU A 62 -2.11 -17.95 31.28
N LYS A 63 -2.95 -18.03 32.32
CA LYS A 63 -3.78 -19.19 32.66
C LYS A 63 -5.15 -19.17 31.96
N GLY A 64 -5.41 -18.18 31.11
CA GLY A 64 -6.67 -18.01 30.39
C GLY A 64 -7.80 -17.44 31.24
N LYS A 65 -7.49 -16.83 32.39
CA LYS A 65 -8.50 -16.20 33.24
C LYS A 65 -8.74 -14.75 32.83
N PRO A 66 -9.99 -14.26 32.83
CA PRO A 66 -10.29 -12.89 32.49
C PRO A 66 -9.67 -11.88 33.48
N THR A 67 -8.97 -10.87 32.97
CA THR A 67 -8.29 -9.85 33.79
C THR A 67 -9.23 -8.76 34.32
N GLY A 68 -10.39 -8.57 33.68
CA GLY A 68 -11.29 -7.44 33.92
C GLY A 68 -11.07 -6.25 32.99
N GLU A 69 -9.96 -6.21 32.24
CA GLU A 69 -9.70 -5.18 31.24
C GLU A 69 -10.38 -5.55 29.91
N GLN A 70 -11.30 -4.69 29.48
CA GLN A 70 -12.02 -4.84 28.23
C GLN A 70 -11.73 -3.68 27.28
N THR A 71 -11.83 -3.94 25.97
CA THR A 71 -11.73 -2.93 24.93
C THR A 71 -12.90 -3.00 23.97
N MET A 72 -13.40 -1.84 23.55
CA MET A 72 -14.47 -1.72 22.58
C MET A 72 -13.87 -1.42 21.20
N ILE A 73 -14.07 -2.33 20.25
CA ILE A 73 -13.50 -2.22 18.92
C ILE A 73 -14.61 -2.04 17.91
N TYR A 74 -14.57 -0.90 17.25
CA TYR A 74 -15.50 -0.45 16.22
C TYR A 74 -15.02 -0.95 14.87
N GLN A 75 -15.88 -1.68 14.17
CA GLN A 75 -15.64 -2.18 12.83
C GLN A 75 -15.96 -1.09 11.82
N GLY A 76 -15.13 -0.93 10.78
CA GLY A 76 -15.54 -0.23 9.56
C GLY A 76 -16.42 -1.13 8.67
N THR A 77 -16.77 -0.66 7.48
CA THR A 77 -17.56 -1.49 6.54
C THR A 77 -16.79 -2.76 6.18
N SER A 78 -17.47 -3.90 6.28
CA SER A 78 -16.94 -5.21 5.87
C SER A 78 -17.39 -5.57 4.45
N ASN A 79 -17.19 -6.82 4.02
CA ASN A 79 -17.67 -7.36 2.74
C ASN A 79 -19.21 -7.52 2.68
N GLU A 80 -19.94 -6.53 3.20
CA GLU A 80 -21.37 -6.42 3.00
C GLU A 80 -21.67 -6.02 1.56
N ALA A 81 -22.87 -6.34 1.09
CA ALA A 81 -23.27 -6.09 -0.29
C ALA A 81 -23.18 -4.59 -0.61
N ILE A 82 -22.18 -4.21 -1.40
CA ILE A 82 -21.97 -2.84 -1.90
C ILE A 82 -23.29 -2.32 -2.49
N ASN A 83 -23.74 -1.16 -1.99
CA ASN A 83 -24.92 -0.46 -2.45
C ASN A 83 -24.93 -0.43 -3.98
N PRO A 84 -26.00 -0.89 -4.65
CA PRO A 84 -26.10 -0.91 -6.10
C PRO A 84 -25.86 0.46 -6.77
N ASN A 85 -26.05 1.55 -6.02
CA ASN A 85 -25.89 2.93 -6.48
C ASN A 85 -24.54 3.56 -6.11
N ASN A 86 -23.59 2.79 -5.57
CA ASN A 86 -22.22 3.26 -5.29
C ASN A 86 -21.47 3.50 -6.62
N PRO A 87 -21.02 4.73 -6.92
CA PRO A 87 -20.36 5.06 -8.18
C PRO A 87 -18.96 4.43 -8.32
N LEU A 88 -18.37 3.92 -7.24
CA LEU A 88 -17.07 3.26 -7.21
C LEU A 88 -17.16 1.73 -7.11
N LYS A 89 -18.37 1.18 -7.28
CA LYS A 89 -18.61 -0.28 -7.26
C LYS A 89 -17.73 -1.05 -8.25
N SER A 90 -17.36 -0.46 -9.38
CA SER A 90 -16.47 -1.08 -10.38
C SER A 90 -15.04 -1.33 -9.89
N LEU A 91 -14.66 -0.74 -8.75
CA LEU A 91 -13.35 -0.89 -8.11
C LEU A 91 -13.43 -1.79 -6.86
N ASP A 92 -14.56 -2.46 -6.60
CA ASP A 92 -14.87 -3.20 -5.36
C ASP A 92 -14.66 -2.36 -4.08
N ILE A 93 -14.84 -1.05 -4.21
CA ILE A 93 -14.71 -0.10 -3.11
C ILE A 93 -16.05 -0.06 -2.34
N GLY A 94 -16.03 -0.48 -1.07
CA GLY A 94 -17.21 -0.68 -0.21
C GLY A 94 -18.06 0.57 0.09
N ASP A 95 -19.20 0.38 0.75
CA ASP A 95 -20.15 1.46 1.11
C ASP A 95 -19.61 2.48 2.13
N ASP A 96 -18.50 2.14 2.79
CA ASP A 96 -17.67 3.02 3.62
C ASP A 96 -17.50 4.41 3.01
N TRP A 97 -17.37 4.50 1.69
CA TRP A 97 -17.07 5.77 1.01
C TRP A 97 -18.21 6.78 1.05
N LEU A 98 -19.46 6.33 1.01
CA LEU A 98 -20.63 7.22 1.07
C LEU A 98 -20.88 7.72 2.50
N GLN A 99 -20.63 6.88 3.51
CA GLN A 99 -20.71 7.29 4.92
C GLN A 99 -19.51 8.15 5.33
N ASN A 100 -18.30 7.82 4.85
CA ASN A 100 -17.10 8.62 5.01
C ASN A 100 -17.30 10.03 4.41
N ALA A 101 -18.00 10.16 3.29
CA ALA A 101 -18.35 11.48 2.75
C ALA A 101 -19.22 12.31 3.72
N LYS A 102 -20.17 11.70 4.44
CA LYS A 102 -20.96 12.39 5.49
C LYS A 102 -20.13 12.74 6.71
N LEU A 103 -19.19 11.87 7.07
CA LEU A 103 -18.23 12.09 8.15
C LEU A 103 -17.16 13.17 7.81
N MET A 104 -16.92 13.42 6.52
CA MET A 104 -16.01 14.46 6.03
C MET A 104 -16.63 15.87 6.05
N ASP A 105 -17.95 15.99 6.19
CA ASP A 105 -18.61 17.28 6.36
C ASP A 105 -18.43 17.79 7.80
N ASN A 106 -17.48 18.71 7.96
CA ASN A 106 -17.13 19.35 9.23
C ASN A 106 -18.28 20.08 9.94
N SER A 107 -19.37 20.41 9.23
CA SER A 107 -20.54 21.07 9.83
C SER A 107 -21.45 20.10 10.59
N ASN A 108 -21.35 18.79 10.31
CA ASN A 108 -22.18 17.78 10.93
C ASN A 108 -21.87 17.65 12.43
N LYS A 109 -22.88 17.87 13.27
CA LYS A 109 -22.78 17.66 14.73
C LYS A 109 -22.84 16.19 15.13
N SER A 110 -23.36 15.34 14.24
CA SER A 110 -23.44 13.88 14.37
C SER A 110 -23.82 13.28 13.02
N THR A 111 -23.48 12.01 12.80
CA THR A 111 -24.04 11.16 11.74
C THR A 111 -24.88 10.05 12.37
N ASP A 112 -25.63 9.28 11.58
CA ASP A 112 -26.40 8.14 12.10
C ASP A 112 -25.47 7.02 12.61
N TYR A 113 -24.34 6.81 11.94
CA TYR A 113 -23.28 5.92 12.43
C TYR A 113 -22.79 6.36 13.83
N LEU A 114 -22.42 7.63 14.00
CA LEU A 114 -21.97 8.13 15.31
C LEU A 114 -23.04 7.97 16.40
N LYS A 115 -24.33 8.14 16.07
CA LYS A 115 -25.42 7.93 17.05
C LYS A 115 -25.54 6.47 17.47
N GLN A 116 -25.48 5.53 16.53
CA GLN A 116 -25.56 4.09 16.85
C GLN A 116 -24.35 3.62 17.66
N SER A 117 -23.16 4.03 17.24
CA SER A 117 -21.91 3.81 17.99
C SER A 117 -21.99 4.34 19.41
N ASP A 118 -22.61 5.52 19.61
CA ASP A 118 -22.82 6.13 20.92
C ASP A 118 -23.85 5.38 21.77
N GLU A 119 -24.99 5.04 21.19
CA GLU A 119 -26.06 4.30 21.86
C GLU A 119 -25.57 2.95 22.36
N PHE A 120 -24.86 2.19 21.52
CA PHE A 120 -24.31 0.91 21.93
C PHE A 120 -23.25 1.05 23.03
N ALA A 121 -22.33 2.03 22.89
CA ALA A 121 -21.30 2.25 23.89
C ALA A 121 -21.89 2.57 25.26
N ASP A 122 -22.90 3.47 25.30
CA ASP A 122 -23.60 3.84 26.52
C ASP A 122 -24.36 2.64 27.12
N LEU A 123 -25.09 1.87 26.29
CA LEU A 123 -25.79 0.66 26.74
C LEU A 123 -24.85 -0.40 27.32
N TYR A 124 -23.68 -0.59 26.72
CA TYR A 124 -22.69 -1.54 27.22
C TYR A 124 -22.08 -1.08 28.55
N ARG A 125 -21.75 0.21 28.69
CA ARG A 125 -21.27 0.78 29.96
C ARG A 125 -22.31 0.67 31.06
N ASP A 126 -23.58 0.90 30.74
CA ASP A 126 -24.69 0.68 31.66
C ASP A 126 -24.79 -0.80 32.06
N LYS A 127 -24.60 -1.73 31.12
CA LYS A 127 -24.53 -3.18 31.42
C LYS A 127 -23.41 -3.50 32.41
N LEU A 128 -22.22 -2.93 32.24
CA LEU A 128 -21.12 -3.13 33.20
C LEU A 128 -21.44 -2.54 34.59
N ASN A 129 -22.01 -1.33 34.62
CA ASN A 129 -22.41 -0.68 35.87
C ASN A 129 -23.49 -1.47 36.61
N ASP A 130 -24.50 -1.93 35.90
CA ASP A 130 -25.61 -2.70 36.46
C ASP A 130 -25.17 -4.07 36.96
N ALA A 131 -24.18 -4.70 36.33
CA ALA A 131 -23.65 -5.99 36.79
C ALA A 131 -23.11 -5.90 38.22
N ASN A 132 -22.59 -4.74 38.62
CA ASN A 132 -22.06 -4.48 39.95
C ASN A 132 -23.14 -3.99 40.95
N LYS A 133 -24.24 -3.40 40.47
CA LYS A 133 -25.27 -2.78 41.31
C LYS A 133 -26.54 -3.62 41.49
N LEU A 134 -26.97 -4.30 40.45
CA LEU A 134 -28.23 -5.05 40.44
C LEU A 134 -28.07 -6.43 41.08
N SER A 135 -29.17 -6.95 41.63
CA SER A 135 -29.26 -8.36 42.01
C SER A 135 -29.13 -9.25 40.76
N LYS A 136 -28.70 -10.51 40.96
CA LYS A 136 -28.60 -11.48 39.86
C LYS A 136 -29.91 -11.60 39.08
N TYR A 137 -31.04 -11.60 39.79
CA TYR A 137 -32.37 -11.67 39.18
C TYR A 137 -32.65 -10.44 38.30
N ASN A 138 -32.51 -9.23 38.84
CA ASN A 138 -32.82 -7.99 38.11
C ASN A 138 -31.91 -7.80 36.88
N PHE A 139 -30.62 -8.13 37.01
CA PHE A 139 -29.69 -8.07 35.90
C PHE A 139 -30.06 -9.05 34.79
N THR A 140 -30.33 -10.31 35.16
CA THR A 140 -30.70 -11.35 34.18
C THR A 140 -32.02 -11.02 33.48
N GLN A 141 -32.98 -10.42 34.19
CA GLN A 141 -34.22 -9.94 33.60
C GLN A 141 -33.98 -8.80 32.59
N LYS A 142 -33.08 -7.85 32.89
CA LYS A 142 -32.79 -6.72 32.02
C LYS A 142 -31.98 -7.10 30.77
N TYR A 143 -30.99 -7.99 30.91
CA TYR A 143 -30.00 -8.26 29.87
C TYR A 143 -30.04 -9.68 29.29
N GLY A 144 -30.81 -10.61 29.87
CA GLY A 144 -30.90 -12.01 29.43
C GLY A 144 -29.63 -12.84 29.68
N VAL A 145 -28.63 -12.28 30.39
CA VAL A 145 -27.31 -12.90 30.60
C VAL A 145 -26.88 -12.82 32.07
N SER A 146 -25.91 -13.66 32.44
CA SER A 146 -25.40 -13.71 33.82
C SER A 146 -24.56 -12.48 34.15
N PRO A 147 -24.77 -11.81 35.31
CA PRO A 147 -23.94 -10.67 35.71
C PRO A 147 -22.49 -11.06 35.98
N ASN A 148 -22.20 -12.33 36.29
CA ASN A 148 -20.84 -12.77 36.60
C ASN A 148 -19.87 -12.58 35.43
N ASN A 149 -20.38 -12.54 34.20
CA ASN A 149 -19.55 -12.30 33.01
C ASN A 149 -19.15 -10.81 32.87
N TYR A 150 -19.84 -9.90 33.57
CA TYR A 150 -19.72 -8.45 33.43
C TYR A 150 -19.33 -7.74 34.75
N LYS A 151 -19.33 -8.46 35.87
CA LYS A 151 -18.89 -7.95 37.18
C LYS A 151 -17.40 -7.64 37.19
N ASN A 152 -17.04 -6.54 37.86
CA ASN A 152 -15.66 -6.07 38.01
C ASN A 152 -14.91 -5.93 36.67
N LYS A 153 -15.63 -5.62 35.59
CA LYS A 153 -15.06 -5.32 34.27
C LYS A 153 -15.05 -3.83 34.04
N THR A 154 -14.07 -3.35 33.27
CA THR A 154 -14.02 -1.95 32.85
C THR A 154 -13.53 -1.86 31.42
N ILE A 155 -14.06 -0.90 30.67
CA ILE A 155 -13.45 -0.51 29.40
C ILE A 155 -12.21 0.32 29.72
N VAL A 156 -11.06 -0.09 29.17
CA VAL A 156 -9.78 0.62 29.33
C VAL A 156 -9.34 1.32 28.04
N ALA A 157 -9.89 0.90 26.90
CA ALA A 157 -9.53 1.41 25.60
C ALA A 157 -10.63 1.21 24.55
N ASP A 158 -10.64 2.10 23.55
CA ASP A 158 -11.42 2.00 22.33
C ASP A 158 -10.49 1.90 21.12
N GLY A 159 -10.94 1.19 20.07
CA GLY A 159 -10.20 1.13 18.82
C GLY A 159 -11.10 0.95 17.60
N GLY A 160 -10.58 1.20 16.40
CA GLY A 160 -11.33 0.93 15.17
C GLY A 160 -10.56 1.28 13.90
N ASN A 161 -10.94 0.63 12.81
CA ASN A 161 -10.42 0.86 11.45
C ASN A 161 -11.46 1.53 10.55
N SER A 162 -11.05 2.34 9.58
CA SER A 162 -11.98 3.01 8.64
C SER A 162 -13.08 3.82 9.37
N GLU A 163 -14.36 3.67 8.99
CA GLU A 163 -15.53 4.23 9.69
C GLU A 163 -15.53 3.87 11.19
N GLY A 164 -15.10 2.64 11.53
CA GLY A 164 -14.86 2.17 12.90
C GLY A 164 -13.99 3.13 13.71
N GLY A 165 -12.90 3.60 13.11
CA GLY A 165 -11.98 4.55 13.72
C GLY A 165 -12.61 5.90 14.08
N ALA A 166 -13.63 6.35 13.33
CA ALA A 166 -14.38 7.56 13.67
C ALA A 166 -15.24 7.36 14.94
N GLY A 167 -15.85 6.19 15.09
CA GLY A 167 -16.64 5.81 16.28
C GLY A 167 -15.77 5.77 17.53
N ALA A 168 -14.62 5.10 17.46
CA ALA A 168 -13.64 5.02 18.54
C ALA A 168 -13.14 6.41 18.98
N LYS A 169 -12.81 7.28 18.00
CA LYS A 169 -12.36 8.66 18.28
C LYS A 169 -13.46 9.52 18.90
N TYR A 170 -14.71 9.35 18.47
CA TYR A 170 -15.84 10.05 19.06
C TYR A 170 -16.05 9.62 20.53
N GLN A 171 -15.95 8.33 20.85
CA GLN A 171 -15.99 7.86 22.24
C GLN A 171 -14.82 8.35 23.07
N GLY A 172 -13.59 8.30 22.56
CA GLY A 172 -12.44 8.84 23.28
C GLY A 172 -12.57 10.33 23.63
N ALA A 173 -13.39 11.07 22.87
CA ALA A 173 -13.64 12.49 23.13
C ALA A 173 -14.59 12.66 24.33
N LYS A 174 -15.58 11.76 24.48
CA LYS A 174 -16.47 11.66 25.65
C LYS A 174 -15.75 11.10 26.88
N HIS A 175 -14.81 10.18 26.66
CA HIS A 175 -14.13 9.40 27.70
C HIS A 175 -12.60 9.63 27.67
N PRO A 176 -12.12 10.82 28.12
CA PRO A 176 -10.70 11.20 27.99
C PRO A 176 -9.72 10.34 28.82
N ASN A 177 -10.22 9.50 29.72
CA ASN A 177 -9.41 8.56 30.51
C ASN A 177 -9.18 7.22 29.80
N GLU A 178 -9.89 6.98 28.70
CA GLU A 178 -9.83 5.74 27.94
C GLU A 178 -8.91 5.91 26.75
N LYS A 179 -8.05 4.92 26.54
CA LYS A 179 -7.04 4.98 25.49
C LYS A 179 -7.69 4.74 24.13
N VAL A 180 -7.37 5.56 23.13
CA VAL A 180 -7.90 5.35 21.77
C VAL A 180 -6.77 5.13 20.77
N VAL A 181 -6.94 4.09 19.96
CA VAL A 181 -6.10 3.77 18.80
C VAL A 181 -6.99 3.55 17.59
N ALA A 182 -6.82 4.37 16.57
CA ALA A 182 -7.56 4.23 15.32
C ALA A 182 -6.59 3.95 14.16
N THR A 183 -6.97 3.08 13.24
CA THR A 183 -6.15 2.66 12.09
C THR A 183 -6.83 3.07 10.80
N ASP A 184 -6.12 3.75 9.90
CA ASP A 184 -6.69 4.31 8.67
C ASP A 184 -8.10 4.91 8.86
N PRO A 185 -8.29 5.75 9.90
CA PRO A 185 -9.63 6.07 10.36
C PRO A 185 -10.28 7.11 9.46
N ALA A 186 -11.59 6.96 9.28
CA ALA A 186 -12.40 8.03 8.73
C ALA A 186 -12.33 9.30 9.60
N MET A 187 -12.55 10.45 8.96
CA MET A 187 -12.63 11.71 9.69
C MET A 187 -13.79 11.70 10.68
N VAL A 188 -13.64 12.40 11.81
CA VAL A 188 -14.79 12.74 12.66
C VAL A 188 -15.11 14.21 12.36
N PRO A 189 -16.37 14.57 12.00
CA PRO A 189 -16.75 15.95 11.75
C PRO A 189 -16.30 16.88 12.87
N TYR A 190 -15.63 18.00 12.53
CA TYR A 190 -15.16 18.98 13.52
C TYR A 190 -16.26 19.41 14.50
N ALA A 191 -17.47 19.71 13.99
CA ALA A 191 -18.61 20.10 14.82
C ALA A 191 -19.09 19.02 15.80
N ALA A 192 -18.82 17.73 15.52
CA ALA A 192 -19.22 16.62 16.39
C ALA A 192 -18.37 16.52 17.66
N TRP A 193 -17.08 16.88 17.60
CA TRP A 193 -16.14 16.72 18.71
C TRP A 193 -15.63 18.04 19.31
N GLN A 194 -15.73 19.19 18.61
CA GLN A 194 -15.31 20.49 19.17
C GLN A 194 -16.03 20.85 20.48
N LYS A 195 -17.26 20.32 20.68
CA LYS A 195 -18.11 20.56 21.86
C LYS A 195 -17.48 20.07 23.17
N PHE A 196 -16.51 19.17 23.09
CA PHE A 196 -15.78 18.64 24.23
C PHE A 196 -14.60 19.55 24.67
N ALA A 197 -14.44 20.73 24.02
CA ALA A 197 -13.62 21.85 24.46
C ALA A 197 -12.12 21.55 24.70
N ARG A 198 -11.52 20.69 23.86
CA ARG A 198 -10.07 20.42 23.87
C ARG A 198 -9.46 20.69 22.50
N PRO A 199 -8.36 21.45 22.40
CA PRO A 199 -7.67 21.66 21.12
C PRO A 199 -7.03 20.38 20.60
N ARG A 200 -6.72 19.41 21.47
CA ARG A 200 -6.18 18.09 21.13
C ARG A 200 -6.43 17.09 22.27
N PHE A 201 -6.67 15.82 21.93
CA PHE A 201 -6.87 14.74 22.89
C PHE A 201 -5.63 13.83 22.95
N ASP A 202 -4.96 13.81 24.11
CA ASP A 202 -3.72 13.04 24.32
C ASP A 202 -3.95 11.53 24.44
N ASN A 203 -5.18 11.12 24.78
CA ASN A 203 -5.58 9.72 24.82
C ASN A 203 -5.74 9.12 23.42
N MET A 204 -5.80 9.92 22.36
CA MET A 204 -6.03 9.45 20.99
C MET A 204 -4.77 9.43 20.12
N ILE A 205 -4.57 8.30 19.45
CA ILE A 205 -3.60 8.17 18.35
C ILE A 205 -4.26 7.54 17.13
N SER A 206 -3.90 8.04 15.96
CA SER A 206 -4.29 7.50 14.66
C SER A 206 -3.04 7.06 13.91
N PHE A 207 -3.02 5.80 13.49
CA PHE A 207 -2.00 5.25 12.61
C PHE A 207 -2.56 5.18 11.20
N ASN A 208 -1.88 5.81 10.26
CA ASN A 208 -2.32 5.91 8.87
C ASN A 208 -1.28 5.28 7.95
N SER A 209 -1.67 4.28 7.17
CA SER A 209 -0.84 3.75 6.10
C SER A 209 -0.54 4.84 5.08
N THR A 210 0.71 4.90 4.63
CA THR A 210 1.07 5.78 3.51
C THR A 210 0.47 5.32 2.18
N ASN A 211 -0.04 4.09 2.09
CA ASN A 211 -0.67 3.51 0.89
C ASN A 211 -2.19 3.35 1.01
N ASP A 212 -2.79 3.92 2.06
CA ASP A 212 -4.25 3.90 2.24
C ASP A 212 -4.94 4.98 1.41
N LEU A 213 -5.89 4.54 0.58
CA LEU A 213 -6.68 5.40 -0.31
C LEU A 213 -7.60 6.35 0.47
N LEU A 214 -8.17 5.90 1.59
CA LEU A 214 -9.08 6.73 2.40
C LEU A 214 -8.35 7.94 2.96
N THR A 215 -7.17 7.71 3.54
CA THR A 215 -6.28 8.74 4.04
C THR A 215 -5.94 9.76 2.97
N TRP A 216 -5.53 9.31 1.77
CA TRP A 216 -5.21 10.23 0.67
C TRP A 216 -6.39 11.10 0.24
N LEU A 217 -7.60 10.54 0.18
CA LEU A 217 -8.79 11.28 -0.22
C LEU A 217 -9.29 12.23 0.89
N GLN A 218 -8.99 11.94 2.15
CA GLN A 218 -9.36 12.79 3.28
C GLN A 218 -8.38 13.93 3.54
N ASP A 219 -7.10 13.76 3.25
CA ASP A 219 -6.05 14.73 3.54
C ASP A 219 -6.34 16.18 3.08
N PRO A 220 -6.94 16.43 1.89
CA PRO A 220 -7.30 17.78 1.47
C PRO A 220 -8.39 18.46 2.30
N PHE A 221 -9.19 17.69 3.05
CA PHE A 221 -10.38 18.18 3.79
C PHE A 221 -10.15 18.29 5.30
N ILE A 222 -8.96 17.89 5.80
CA ILE A 222 -8.63 17.94 7.22
C ILE A 222 -8.48 19.40 7.66
N LYS A 223 -9.39 19.86 8.53
CA LYS A 223 -9.26 21.16 9.22
C LYS A 223 -8.51 21.02 10.54
N ASP A 224 -8.98 20.11 11.40
CA ASP A 224 -8.38 19.79 12.70
C ASP A 224 -8.59 18.29 13.01
N MET A 225 -7.63 17.66 13.68
CA MET A 225 -7.72 16.26 14.11
C MET A 225 -7.82 16.18 15.64
N PRO A 226 -8.78 15.41 16.20
CA PRO A 226 -8.93 15.32 17.64
C PRO A 226 -7.74 14.61 18.32
N GLY A 227 -6.87 13.91 17.59
CA GLY A 227 -5.78 13.13 18.19
C GLY A 227 -4.42 13.31 17.49
N LYS A 228 -3.43 12.56 17.97
CA LYS A 228 -2.13 12.47 17.30
C LYS A 228 -2.23 11.59 16.06
N ARG A 229 -1.77 12.08 14.91
CA ARG A 229 -1.58 11.27 13.70
C ARG A 229 -0.13 10.79 13.56
N VAL A 230 0.05 9.55 13.15
CA VAL A 230 1.34 8.93 12.82
C VAL A 230 1.18 8.20 11.50
N ASN A 231 1.96 8.59 10.50
CA ASN A 231 1.97 7.87 9.23
C ASN A 231 2.93 6.68 9.33
N ILE A 232 2.47 5.51 8.93
CA ILE A 232 3.23 4.26 8.89
C ILE A 232 3.53 3.93 7.44
N SER A 233 4.80 3.61 7.17
CA SER A 233 5.19 3.05 5.87
C SER A 233 4.95 1.55 5.87
N ASP A 234 3.74 1.17 5.50
CA ASP A 234 3.28 -0.21 5.28
C ASP A 234 2.52 -0.30 3.94
N GLY A 235 2.11 -1.50 3.55
CA GLY A 235 1.41 -1.73 2.28
C GLY A 235 2.32 -1.73 1.07
N VAL A 236 1.70 -1.83 -0.11
CA VAL A 236 2.38 -1.72 -1.42
C VAL A 236 1.54 -0.81 -2.32
N PRO A 237 2.16 0.03 -3.15
CA PRO A 237 1.45 0.98 -4.00
C PRO A 237 0.85 0.28 -5.23
N ARG A 238 -0.08 -0.66 -5.03
CA ARG A 238 -0.78 -1.36 -6.11
C ARG A 238 -2.28 -1.32 -5.91
N LEU A 239 -3.01 -1.17 -7.03
CA LEU A 239 -4.47 -1.14 -7.03
C LEU A 239 -5.07 -2.44 -6.49
N ASP A 240 -4.46 -3.59 -6.78
CA ASP A 240 -4.89 -4.92 -6.30
C ASP A 240 -4.63 -5.16 -4.80
N ALA A 241 -3.93 -4.24 -4.14
CA ALA A 241 -3.55 -4.31 -2.73
C ALA A 241 -4.18 -3.20 -1.89
N LEU A 242 -5.07 -2.37 -2.45
CA LEU A 242 -5.65 -1.23 -1.75
C LEU A 242 -6.48 -1.65 -0.53
N ILE A 243 -7.32 -2.68 -0.66
CA ILE A 243 -8.14 -3.18 0.45
C ILE A 243 -7.25 -3.77 1.55
N ASP A 244 -6.29 -4.61 1.17
CA ASP A 244 -5.33 -5.18 2.13
C ASP A 244 -4.55 -4.06 2.85
N SER A 245 -4.14 -3.01 2.13
CA SER A 245 -3.42 -1.85 2.67
C SER A 245 -4.29 -0.99 3.60
N HIS A 246 -5.58 -0.84 3.29
CA HIS A 246 -6.55 -0.11 4.11
C HIS A 246 -6.85 -0.83 5.44
N VAL A 247 -6.92 -2.17 5.39
CA VAL A 247 -7.07 -3.01 6.58
C VAL A 247 -5.72 -3.22 7.28
N GLY A 248 -4.59 -3.01 6.61
CA GLY A 248 -3.25 -3.18 7.19
C GLY A 248 -2.82 -4.63 7.41
N TYR A 249 -3.57 -5.62 6.91
CA TYR A 249 -3.28 -7.06 7.05
C TYR A 249 -3.77 -7.88 5.85
N LYS A 250 -3.04 -8.96 5.54
CA LYS A 250 -3.51 -10.03 4.64
C LYS A 250 -3.31 -11.39 5.30
N ARG A 251 -4.37 -11.94 5.90
CA ARG A 251 -4.32 -13.16 6.73
C ARG A 251 -5.53 -14.05 6.45
N LYS A 252 -5.36 -15.36 6.60
CA LYS A 252 -6.44 -16.35 6.47
C LYS A 252 -6.79 -16.91 7.84
N LEU A 253 -8.02 -16.68 8.29
CA LEU A 253 -8.53 -17.18 9.56
C LEU A 253 -8.72 -18.70 9.54
N ASN A 254 -8.26 -19.35 10.60
CA ASN A 254 -8.69 -20.68 11.01
C ASN A 254 -9.71 -20.55 12.15
N ARG A 255 -10.99 -20.69 11.81
CA ARG A 255 -12.10 -20.49 12.76
C ARG A 255 -12.17 -21.57 13.85
N LYS A 256 -11.57 -22.75 13.63
CA LYS A 256 -11.69 -23.87 14.57
C LYS A 256 -10.97 -23.56 15.89
N ASP A 257 -9.83 -22.90 15.82
CA ASP A 257 -8.92 -22.60 16.94
C ASP A 257 -8.62 -21.11 17.09
N ASN A 258 -9.29 -20.25 16.30
CA ASN A 258 -9.02 -18.82 16.21
C ASN A 258 -7.54 -18.49 16.00
N THR A 259 -6.89 -19.23 15.08
CA THR A 259 -5.54 -18.90 14.60
C THR A 259 -5.61 -18.31 13.19
N TYR A 260 -4.49 -17.85 12.65
CA TYR A 260 -4.41 -17.36 11.28
C TYR A 260 -3.10 -17.72 10.62
N ASP A 261 -3.14 -17.84 9.29
CA ASP A 261 -1.95 -17.90 8.44
C ASP A 261 -1.73 -16.55 7.76
N THR A 262 -0.52 -16.01 7.86
CA THR A 262 -0.12 -14.81 7.11
C THR A 262 -0.01 -15.14 5.63
N VAL A 263 -0.70 -14.37 4.79
CA VAL A 263 -0.68 -14.54 3.34
C VAL A 263 0.19 -13.46 2.72
N PRO A 264 1.18 -13.81 1.87
CA PRO A 264 1.98 -12.81 1.18
C PRO A 264 1.10 -11.94 0.28
N LEU A 265 1.25 -10.62 0.41
CA LEU A 265 0.68 -9.62 -0.47
C LEU A 265 1.34 -9.66 -1.86
N ILE A 266 2.66 -9.90 -1.88
CA ILE A 266 3.44 -10.10 -3.12
C ILE A 266 4.33 -11.32 -2.94
N LYS A 267 4.44 -12.13 -4.01
CA LYS A 267 5.44 -13.20 -4.10
C LYS A 267 6.40 -12.86 -5.24
N ILE A 268 7.64 -12.59 -4.88
CA ILE A 268 8.72 -12.32 -5.84
C ILE A 268 9.54 -13.59 -5.99
N LYS A 269 9.74 -14.05 -7.23
CA LYS A 269 10.69 -15.15 -7.51
C LYS A 269 12.07 -14.54 -7.68
N SER A 270 13.03 -15.05 -6.91
CA SER A 270 14.39 -14.55 -7.01
C SER A 270 14.97 -14.81 -8.41
N VAL A 271 15.69 -13.83 -8.93
CA VAL A 271 16.37 -13.93 -10.23
C VAL A 271 17.74 -14.63 -10.11
N LYS A 272 18.35 -14.64 -8.92
CA LYS A 272 19.66 -15.27 -8.66
C LYS A 272 19.59 -16.47 -7.72
N ASP A 273 18.81 -16.37 -6.65
CA ASP A 273 18.84 -17.34 -5.58
C ASP A 273 17.93 -18.54 -5.85
N THR A 274 18.42 -19.72 -5.45
CA THR A 274 17.67 -20.99 -5.54
C THR A 274 17.67 -21.72 -4.21
N GLU A 275 16.68 -22.59 -4.02
CA GLU A 275 16.52 -23.50 -2.90
C GLU A 275 16.18 -24.90 -3.41
N ILE A 276 16.43 -25.93 -2.61
CA ILE A 276 16.01 -27.30 -2.94
C ILE A 276 14.65 -27.54 -2.29
N LYS A 277 13.61 -27.79 -3.10
CA LYS A 277 12.28 -28.22 -2.66
C LYS A 277 11.96 -29.56 -3.30
N ASN A 278 11.63 -30.56 -2.48
CA ASN A 278 11.32 -31.92 -2.92
C ASN A 278 12.39 -32.50 -3.88
N GLY A 279 13.67 -32.29 -3.57
CA GLY A 279 14.80 -32.75 -4.39
C GLY A 279 15.05 -31.96 -5.68
N LYS A 280 14.26 -30.92 -5.98
CA LYS A 280 14.42 -30.08 -7.18
C LYS A 280 14.93 -28.68 -6.81
N LYS A 281 15.88 -28.18 -7.60
CA LYS A 281 16.37 -26.80 -7.50
C LYS A 281 15.30 -25.86 -8.07
N VAL A 282 14.75 -24.99 -7.23
CA VAL A 282 13.73 -24.00 -7.59
C VAL A 282 14.18 -22.61 -7.18
N LYS A 283 13.69 -21.57 -7.86
CA LYS A 283 13.95 -20.17 -7.48
C LYS A 283 13.40 -19.90 -6.08
N LYS A 284 14.20 -19.25 -5.22
CA LYS A 284 13.72 -18.80 -3.91
C LYS A 284 12.54 -17.86 -4.10
N THR A 285 11.59 -17.91 -3.17
CA THR A 285 10.43 -17.00 -3.17
C THR A 285 10.56 -16.04 -2.02
N ILE A 286 10.53 -14.74 -2.32
CA ILE A 286 10.51 -13.66 -1.34
C ILE A 286 9.05 -13.25 -1.18
N ASN A 287 8.56 -13.37 0.04
CA ASN A 287 7.19 -13.01 0.38
C ASN A 287 7.21 -11.61 0.99
N ILE A 288 6.44 -10.70 0.41
CA ILE A 288 6.15 -9.41 1.02
C ILE A 288 4.82 -9.56 1.74
N THR A 289 4.87 -9.44 3.06
CA THR A 289 3.71 -9.52 3.95
C THR A 289 3.29 -8.14 4.41
N LEU A 290 2.07 -8.04 4.93
CA LEU A 290 1.51 -6.82 5.47
C LEU A 290 1.11 -7.06 6.93
N ASP A 291 1.63 -6.20 7.81
CA ASP A 291 1.51 -6.32 9.25
C ASP A 291 1.65 -4.94 9.91
N MET A 292 0.54 -4.20 10.01
CA MET A 292 0.53 -2.78 10.40
C MET A 292 1.08 -2.55 11.82
N ASP A 293 0.66 -3.36 12.79
CA ASP A 293 1.10 -3.26 14.19
C ASP A 293 2.60 -3.54 14.36
N GLY A 294 3.14 -4.51 13.62
CA GLY A 294 4.57 -4.80 13.55
C GLY A 294 5.42 -3.62 13.05
N ARG A 295 4.81 -2.63 12.37
CA ARG A 295 5.49 -1.40 11.93
C ARG A 295 5.42 -0.24 12.92
N ILE A 296 4.64 -0.37 14.01
CA ILE A 296 4.54 0.67 15.04
C ILE A 296 5.72 0.54 16.00
N PRO A 297 6.63 1.51 16.11
CA PRO A 297 7.74 1.40 17.05
C PRO A 297 7.24 1.53 18.49
N ILE A 298 7.62 0.59 19.35
CA ILE A 298 7.19 0.53 20.76
C ILE A 298 8.30 0.95 21.72
N ASN A 299 7.87 1.56 22.82
CA ASN A 299 8.71 1.74 23.99
C ASN A 299 8.72 0.41 24.76
N VAL A 300 9.89 -0.24 24.82
CA VAL A 300 10.06 -1.56 25.45
C VAL A 300 9.73 -1.60 26.95
N TRP A 301 9.61 -0.44 27.61
CA TRP A 301 9.30 -0.36 29.04
C TRP A 301 7.82 -0.17 29.33
N THR A 302 7.16 0.63 28.51
CA THR A 302 5.73 0.91 28.68
C THR A 302 4.86 0.00 27.82
N GLY A 303 5.42 -0.62 26.78
CA GLY A 303 4.69 -1.37 25.76
C GLY A 303 3.85 -0.48 24.82
N ASP A 304 3.77 0.83 25.06
CA ASP A 304 3.04 1.78 24.23
C ASP A 304 3.92 2.25 23.07
N SER A 305 3.32 2.84 22.03
CA SER A 305 4.08 3.41 20.92
C SER A 305 5.00 4.53 21.42
N ILE A 306 6.18 4.65 20.82
CA ILE A 306 7.09 5.78 21.11
C ILE A 306 6.42 7.13 20.78
N ALA A 307 5.47 7.10 19.85
CA ALA A 307 4.65 8.24 19.50
C ALA A 307 3.78 8.70 20.69
N ARG A 308 3.32 7.80 21.55
CA ARG A 308 2.58 8.17 22.76
C ARG A 308 3.50 8.50 23.93
N SER A 309 4.53 7.69 24.17
CA SER A 309 5.38 7.84 25.36
C SER A 309 6.28 9.07 25.36
N GLY A 310 6.49 9.71 24.21
CA GLY A 310 7.28 10.94 24.10
C GLY A 310 8.78 10.75 24.39
N ARG A 311 9.44 11.82 24.86
CA ARG A 311 10.86 11.79 25.28
C ARG A 311 10.92 10.99 26.59
N GLY A 312 11.32 9.73 26.51
CA GLY A 312 11.13 8.72 27.57
C GLY A 312 11.56 9.14 28.98
N THR A 313 11.06 8.40 29.97
CA THR A 313 11.42 8.57 31.39
C THR A 313 12.78 7.96 31.70
N LEU A 314 13.39 8.36 32.81
CA LEU A 314 14.58 7.68 33.36
C LEU A 314 14.24 6.21 33.61
N ILE A 315 15.02 5.32 33.01
CA ILE A 315 14.87 3.87 33.17
C ILE A 315 15.91 3.37 34.14
N LYS A 316 15.49 2.62 35.15
CA LYS A 316 16.40 1.89 36.02
C LYS A 316 17.04 0.76 35.21
N LEU A 317 18.37 0.78 35.08
CA LEU A 317 19.11 -0.34 34.51
C LEU A 317 19.13 -1.49 35.53
N ASN A 318 18.47 -2.60 35.18
CA ASN A 318 18.44 -3.84 35.94
C ASN A 318 18.42 -5.04 34.97
N LEU A 319 18.57 -6.26 35.50
CA LEU A 319 18.67 -7.47 34.67
C LEU A 319 17.44 -7.72 33.81
N GLU A 320 16.24 -7.41 34.30
CA GLU A 320 14.97 -7.58 33.59
C GLU A 320 14.85 -6.59 32.42
N ASN A 321 15.15 -5.32 32.67
CA ASN A 321 15.07 -4.28 31.66
C ASN A 321 16.12 -4.50 30.56
N LEU A 322 17.36 -4.82 30.92
CA LEU A 322 18.39 -5.13 29.93
C LEU A 322 18.03 -6.36 29.07
N ASP A 323 17.37 -7.37 29.67
CA ASP A 323 16.88 -8.54 28.94
C ASP A 323 15.79 -8.16 27.93
N ALA A 324 14.81 -7.36 28.35
CA ALA A 324 13.72 -6.91 27.48
C ALA A 324 14.24 -6.07 26.30
N LEU A 325 15.16 -5.13 26.56
CA LEU A 325 15.78 -4.31 25.52
C LEU A 325 16.63 -5.15 24.55
N SER A 326 17.45 -6.07 25.09
CA SER A 326 18.26 -6.95 24.25
C SER A 326 17.39 -7.82 23.34
N LYS A 327 16.29 -8.39 23.86
CA LYS A 327 15.34 -9.20 23.09
C LYS A 327 14.64 -8.38 21.99
N LEU A 328 14.23 -7.14 22.27
CA LEU A 328 13.62 -6.28 21.25
C LEU A 328 14.59 -6.00 20.09
N ILE A 329 15.85 -5.67 20.41
CA ILE A 329 16.87 -5.28 19.42
C ILE A 329 17.33 -6.50 18.60
N THR A 330 17.68 -7.59 19.28
CA THR A 330 18.23 -8.80 18.65
C THR A 330 17.16 -9.68 18.00
N GLY A 331 15.91 -9.59 18.46
CA GLY A 331 14.78 -10.30 17.88
C GLY A 331 14.09 -9.46 16.82
N GLU A 332 13.19 -8.59 17.28
CA GLU A 332 12.26 -7.86 16.39
C GLU A 332 12.97 -6.90 15.44
N THR A 333 13.81 -6.00 15.97
CA THR A 333 14.47 -4.97 15.15
C THR A 333 15.47 -5.61 14.17
N SER A 334 16.24 -6.60 14.63
CA SER A 334 17.16 -7.34 13.75
C SER A 334 16.42 -8.11 12.65
N GLY A 335 15.28 -8.72 12.98
CA GLY A 335 14.41 -9.40 12.03
C GLY A 335 13.91 -8.46 10.93
N MET A 336 13.35 -7.31 11.30
CA MET A 336 12.89 -6.29 10.33
C MET A 336 14.03 -5.81 9.43
N LEU A 337 15.22 -5.55 9.99
CA LEU A 337 16.38 -5.13 9.21
C LEU A 337 16.88 -6.24 8.28
N ALA A 338 16.79 -7.51 8.69
CA ALA A 338 17.11 -8.66 7.85
C ALA A 338 16.17 -8.75 6.64
N GLU A 339 14.86 -8.55 6.83
CA GLU A 339 13.87 -8.49 5.75
C GLU A 339 14.20 -7.36 4.76
N CYS A 340 14.54 -6.16 5.25
CA CYS A 340 14.95 -5.04 4.40
C CYS A 340 16.21 -5.38 3.58
N VAL A 341 17.21 -6.03 4.19
CA VAL A 341 18.42 -6.48 3.49
C VAL A 341 18.07 -7.49 2.39
N ILE A 342 17.23 -8.49 2.68
CA ILE A 342 16.78 -9.49 1.71
C ILE A 342 16.05 -8.82 0.54
N PHE A 343 15.11 -7.93 0.84
CA PHE A 343 14.33 -7.22 -0.18
C PHE A 343 15.22 -6.36 -1.08
N LEU A 344 16.07 -5.50 -0.50
CA LEU A 344 16.96 -4.62 -1.25
C LEU A 344 17.99 -5.39 -2.08
N ASN A 345 18.46 -6.54 -1.56
CA ASN A 345 19.32 -7.46 -2.32
C ASN A 345 18.63 -7.98 -3.56
N GLU A 346 17.38 -8.43 -3.43
CA GLU A 346 16.63 -8.92 -4.58
C GLU A 346 16.27 -7.80 -5.55
N SER A 347 15.85 -6.63 -5.07
CA SER A 347 15.62 -5.47 -5.93
C SER A 347 16.86 -5.13 -6.76
N PHE A 348 18.05 -5.12 -6.13
CA PHE A 348 19.29 -4.91 -6.85
C PHE A 348 19.55 -6.00 -7.90
N ASN A 349 19.31 -7.27 -7.55
CA ASN A 349 19.48 -8.39 -8.47
C ASN A 349 18.53 -8.31 -9.66
N ILE A 350 17.28 -7.91 -9.44
CA ILE A 350 16.29 -7.67 -10.50
C ILE A 350 16.77 -6.54 -11.40
N SER A 351 17.14 -5.39 -10.86
CA SER A 351 17.64 -4.27 -11.68
C SER A 351 18.89 -4.65 -12.49
N GLU A 352 19.81 -5.43 -11.91
CA GLU A 352 20.97 -5.94 -12.64
C GLU A 352 20.59 -6.91 -13.76
N ASN A 353 19.58 -7.76 -13.52
CA ASN A 353 19.06 -8.68 -14.54
C ASN A 353 18.37 -7.92 -15.68
N GLU A 354 17.54 -6.93 -15.36
CA GLU A 354 16.88 -6.06 -16.35
C GLU A 354 17.88 -5.27 -17.19
N ASN A 355 18.94 -4.75 -16.57
CA ASN A 355 20.00 -4.03 -17.26
C ASN A 355 20.73 -4.93 -18.28
N LYS A 356 20.93 -6.22 -17.97
CA LYS A 356 21.54 -7.18 -18.91
C LYS A 356 20.64 -7.46 -20.11
N ASN A 357 19.33 -7.36 -19.95
CA ASN A 357 18.33 -7.61 -20.98
C ASN A 357 17.91 -6.31 -21.71
N PHE A 358 18.72 -5.26 -21.66
CA PHE A 358 18.40 -3.97 -22.28
C PHE A 358 18.13 -4.09 -23.79
N ALA A 359 18.95 -4.86 -24.51
CA ALA A 359 18.78 -5.06 -25.95
C ALA A 359 17.43 -5.69 -26.30
N ASP A 360 17.05 -6.74 -25.57
CA ASP A 360 15.78 -7.44 -25.77
C ASP A 360 14.58 -6.52 -25.45
N ARG A 361 14.65 -5.74 -24.35
CA ARG A 361 13.59 -4.78 -24.00
C ARG A 361 13.43 -3.69 -25.05
N LYS A 362 14.54 -3.17 -25.58
CA LYS A 362 14.53 -2.20 -26.67
C LYS A 362 13.84 -2.80 -27.91
N GLN A 363 14.22 -4.02 -28.29
CA GLN A 363 13.64 -4.70 -29.44
C GLN A 363 12.13 -4.91 -29.25
N GLN A 364 11.70 -5.43 -28.09
CA GLN A 364 10.28 -5.65 -27.79
C GLN A 364 9.46 -4.36 -27.81
N LEU A 365 10.00 -3.24 -27.30
CA LEU A 365 9.32 -1.95 -27.35
C LEU A 365 9.19 -1.43 -28.79
N SER A 366 10.23 -1.60 -29.61
CA SER A 366 10.19 -1.24 -31.04
C SER A 366 9.18 -2.07 -31.82
N GLU A 367 9.21 -3.39 -31.67
CA GLU A 367 8.26 -4.30 -32.31
C GLU A 367 6.83 -4.00 -31.86
N GLY A 368 6.59 -3.85 -30.56
CA GLY A 368 5.28 -3.53 -30.01
C GLY A 368 4.75 -2.17 -30.46
N PHE A 369 5.63 -1.18 -30.66
CA PHE A 369 5.26 0.10 -31.23
C PHE A 369 4.86 -0.03 -32.71
N LYS A 370 5.68 -0.70 -33.53
CA LYS A 370 5.43 -0.98 -34.96
C LYS A 370 4.10 -1.73 -35.15
N ASP A 371 3.81 -2.68 -34.27
CA ASP A 371 2.53 -3.39 -34.24
C ASP A 371 1.35 -2.44 -33.93
N LYS A 372 1.50 -1.53 -32.96
CA LYS A 372 0.39 -0.62 -32.57
C LYS A 372 0.02 0.42 -33.61
N ILE A 373 0.97 0.85 -34.44
CA ILE A 373 0.67 1.71 -35.60
C ILE A 373 0.23 0.91 -36.84
N ASN A 374 0.05 -0.41 -36.71
CA ASN A 374 -0.33 -1.33 -37.78
C ASN A 374 0.60 -1.23 -39.01
N LEU A 375 1.93 -1.11 -38.79
CA LEU A 375 2.89 -0.87 -39.87
C LEU A 375 2.81 -1.93 -40.99
N PHE A 376 2.58 -3.19 -40.62
CA PHE A 376 2.36 -4.29 -41.58
C PHE A 376 1.16 -4.05 -42.50
N GLN A 377 0.04 -3.52 -41.98
CA GLN A 377 -1.14 -3.22 -42.80
C GLN A 377 -0.85 -2.06 -43.76
N LEU A 378 -0.03 -1.09 -43.34
CA LEU A 378 0.40 0.01 -44.20
C LEU A 378 1.30 -0.49 -45.34
N GLU A 379 2.19 -1.46 -45.08
CA GLU A 379 2.98 -2.12 -46.13
C GLU A 379 2.12 -2.92 -47.10
N GLU A 380 1.10 -3.64 -46.62
CA GLU A 380 0.15 -4.34 -47.51
C GLU A 380 -0.66 -3.35 -48.36
N MET A 381 -1.06 -2.22 -47.77
CA MET A 381 -1.70 -1.13 -48.50
C MET A 381 -0.78 -0.55 -49.56
N GLU A 382 0.50 -0.30 -49.24
CA GLU A 382 1.51 0.16 -50.20
C GLU A 382 1.63 -0.81 -51.38
N ARG A 383 1.83 -2.11 -51.12
CA ARG A 383 1.93 -3.14 -52.17
C ARG A 383 0.69 -3.22 -53.04
N THR A 384 -0.48 -3.14 -52.41
CA THR A 384 -1.77 -3.15 -53.12
C THR A 384 -1.93 -1.91 -54.00
N LEU A 385 -1.51 -0.74 -53.49
CA LEU A 385 -1.58 0.52 -54.22
C LEU A 385 -0.65 0.51 -55.44
N ILE A 386 0.59 0.00 -55.30
CA ILE A 386 1.53 -0.18 -56.43
C ILE A 386 0.90 -1.04 -57.52
N SER A 387 0.31 -2.18 -57.14
CA SER A 387 -0.34 -3.06 -58.11
C SER A 387 -1.49 -2.36 -58.84
N LYS A 388 -2.27 -1.53 -58.14
CA LYS A 388 -3.40 -0.80 -58.74
C LYS A 388 -2.94 0.36 -59.62
N ILE A 389 -1.88 1.07 -59.24
CA ILE A 389 -1.25 2.13 -60.05
C ILE A 389 -0.78 1.56 -61.38
N ASN A 390 0.00 0.48 -61.34
CA ASN A 390 0.51 -0.16 -62.55
C ASN A 390 -0.64 -0.58 -63.47
N SER A 391 -1.73 -1.14 -62.92
CA SER A 391 -2.92 -1.50 -63.71
C SER A 391 -3.67 -0.29 -64.28
N LEU A 392 -3.72 0.84 -63.57
CA LEU A 392 -4.33 2.07 -64.05
C LEU A 392 -3.49 2.73 -65.13
N GLU A 393 -2.16 2.69 -65.02
CA GLU A 393 -1.23 3.16 -66.05
C GLU A 393 -1.39 2.34 -67.33
N GLU A 394 -1.43 1.00 -67.22
CA GLU A 394 -1.65 0.09 -68.36
C GLU A 394 -2.99 0.38 -69.07
N VAL A 395 -4.10 0.43 -68.32
CA VAL A 395 -5.43 0.74 -68.88
C VAL A 395 -5.49 2.14 -69.47
N ALA A 396 -4.88 3.12 -68.81
CA ALA A 396 -4.85 4.49 -69.31
C ALA A 396 -4.06 4.62 -70.61
N ASP A 397 -2.92 3.95 -70.71
CA ASP A 397 -2.07 3.97 -71.90
C ASP A 397 -2.77 3.25 -73.06
N GLU A 398 -3.39 2.09 -72.82
CA GLU A 398 -4.24 1.39 -73.80
C GLU A 398 -5.42 2.27 -74.29
N THR A 399 -6.06 3.00 -73.36
CA THR A 399 -7.18 3.90 -73.65
C THR A 399 -6.72 5.10 -74.47
N ILE A 400 -5.59 5.71 -74.11
CA ILE A 400 -4.99 6.83 -74.87
C ILE A 400 -4.58 6.37 -76.27
N GLU A 401 -3.99 5.19 -76.40
CA GLU A 401 -3.58 4.61 -77.69
C GLU A 401 -4.81 4.34 -78.58
N SER A 402 -5.85 3.74 -78.01
CA SER A 402 -7.11 3.43 -78.71
C SER A 402 -7.89 4.66 -79.17
N ILE A 403 -7.80 5.76 -78.42
CA ILE A 403 -8.54 7.00 -78.66
C ILE A 403 -7.70 8.04 -79.43
N SER A 404 -6.39 7.81 -79.59
CA SER A 404 -5.46 8.71 -80.27
C SER A 404 -5.94 9.17 -81.67
N ALA A 405 -6.62 8.28 -82.40
CA ALA A 405 -7.21 8.56 -83.72
C ALA A 405 -8.39 9.56 -83.71
N VAL A 406 -9.00 9.80 -82.55
CA VAL A 406 -10.22 10.61 -82.36
C VAL A 406 -10.02 11.71 -81.31
N LYS A 407 -8.79 11.87 -80.80
CA LYS A 407 -8.38 12.72 -79.66
C LYS A 407 -8.83 14.18 -79.78
N HIS A 408 -9.00 14.70 -81.00
CA HIS A 408 -9.42 16.07 -81.28
C HIS A 408 -10.93 16.33 -81.05
N LEU A 409 -11.73 15.26 -80.86
CA LEU A 409 -13.20 15.31 -80.75
C LEU A 409 -13.70 15.09 -79.33
N LEU A 410 -12.80 14.86 -78.37
CA LEU A 410 -13.13 14.58 -76.98
C LEU A 410 -12.67 15.73 -76.08
N PRO A 411 -13.40 16.02 -74.99
CA PRO A 411 -12.92 16.94 -73.97
C PRO A 411 -11.63 16.39 -73.33
N ASP A 412 -10.75 17.29 -72.87
CA ASP A 412 -9.52 16.93 -72.16
C ASP A 412 -9.86 15.98 -71.00
N PHE A 413 -9.46 14.71 -71.15
CA PHE A 413 -9.71 13.69 -70.17
C PHE A 413 -8.66 13.86 -69.06
N ALA A 414 -9.10 14.17 -67.83
CA ALA A 414 -8.22 14.49 -66.70
C ALA A 414 -7.46 13.28 -66.11
N LEU A 415 -7.14 12.28 -66.94
CA LEU A 415 -6.47 11.04 -66.54
C LEU A 415 -5.05 11.30 -66.01
N ASP A 416 -4.36 12.27 -66.61
CA ASP A 416 -3.02 12.67 -66.16
C ASP A 416 -3.06 13.29 -64.75
N ALA A 417 -4.07 14.10 -64.44
CA ALA A 417 -4.27 14.66 -63.11
C ALA A 417 -4.64 13.59 -62.07
N LEU A 418 -5.38 12.55 -62.47
CA LEU A 418 -5.66 11.39 -61.61
C LEU A 418 -4.38 10.57 -61.36
N LYS A 419 -3.57 10.31 -62.41
CA LYS A 419 -2.27 9.62 -62.30
C LYS A 419 -1.33 10.37 -61.37
N GLU A 420 -1.21 11.68 -61.52
CA GLU A 420 -0.34 12.54 -60.70
C GLU A 420 -0.73 12.45 -59.21
N ARG A 421 -2.02 12.57 -58.89
CA ARG A 421 -2.52 12.51 -57.50
C ARG A 421 -2.36 11.14 -56.86
N ILE A 422 -2.59 10.05 -57.61
CA ILE A 422 -2.37 8.70 -57.08
C ILE A 422 -0.87 8.47 -56.84
N ASN A 423 0.01 8.98 -57.71
CA ASN A 423 1.46 8.95 -57.51
C ASN A 423 1.93 9.78 -56.30
N GLU A 424 1.30 10.92 -56.02
CA GLU A 424 1.54 11.69 -54.80
C GLU A 424 1.14 10.92 -53.54
N LEU A 425 -0.03 10.27 -53.55
CA LEU A 425 -0.50 9.43 -52.45
C LEU A 425 0.44 8.24 -52.20
N PHE A 426 0.93 7.60 -53.27
CA PHE A 426 1.92 6.53 -53.18
C PHE A 426 3.24 7.00 -52.55
N LYS A 427 3.81 8.10 -53.06
CA LYS A 427 5.04 8.68 -52.51
C LYS A 427 4.87 9.05 -51.03
N GLY A 428 3.71 9.57 -50.65
CA GLY A 428 3.38 9.87 -49.25
C GLY A 428 3.39 8.63 -48.36
N ILE A 429 2.72 7.54 -48.78
CA ILE A 429 2.64 6.29 -48.00
C ILE A 429 4.03 5.65 -47.86
N LYS A 430 4.78 5.58 -48.96
CA LYS A 430 6.14 5.03 -48.96
C LYS A 430 7.07 5.83 -48.05
N SER A 431 7.07 7.16 -48.18
CA SER A 431 7.91 8.03 -47.34
C SER A 431 7.53 7.93 -45.85
N PHE A 432 6.25 7.75 -45.52
CA PHE A 432 5.81 7.49 -44.15
C PHE A 432 6.41 6.19 -43.60
N ILE A 433 6.29 5.08 -44.34
CA ILE A 433 6.79 3.76 -43.93
C ILE A 433 8.31 3.78 -43.77
N GLU A 434 9.04 4.32 -44.76
CA GLU A 434 10.51 4.41 -44.73
C GLU A 434 10.99 5.24 -43.52
N ASN A 435 10.40 6.42 -43.28
CA ASN A 435 10.80 7.26 -42.15
C ASN A 435 10.52 6.60 -40.80
N VAL A 436 9.39 5.91 -40.67
CA VAL A 436 9.08 5.13 -39.45
C VAL A 436 10.15 4.04 -39.24
N TYR A 437 10.54 3.29 -40.27
CA TYR A 437 11.57 2.26 -40.14
C TYR A 437 12.95 2.82 -39.79
N ASP A 438 13.37 3.88 -40.47
CA ASP A 438 14.73 4.42 -40.36
C ASP A 438 14.99 5.13 -39.03
N SER A 439 13.93 5.64 -38.39
CA SER A 439 14.07 6.57 -37.27
C SER A 439 13.47 6.06 -35.96
N ILE A 440 12.44 5.20 -35.98
CA ILE A 440 11.77 4.79 -34.73
C ILE A 440 12.70 4.08 -33.75
N ASP A 441 13.65 3.29 -34.26
CA ASP A 441 14.63 2.59 -33.43
C ASP A 441 15.62 3.54 -32.74
N ASN A 442 15.86 4.72 -33.34
CA ASN A 442 16.68 5.78 -32.77
C ASN A 442 15.89 6.63 -31.78
N GLU A 443 14.65 6.97 -32.09
CA GLU A 443 13.77 7.69 -31.15
C GLU A 443 13.49 6.88 -29.89
N ILE A 444 13.27 5.56 -30.03
CA ILE A 444 13.13 4.64 -28.90
C ILE A 444 14.42 4.55 -28.07
N LEU A 445 15.61 4.60 -28.71
CA LEU A 445 16.89 4.65 -27.97
C LEU A 445 16.99 5.90 -27.09
N GLU A 446 16.52 7.05 -27.57
CA GLU A 446 16.54 8.29 -26.80
C GLU A 446 15.62 8.21 -25.57
N ILE A 447 14.53 7.41 -25.58
CA ILE A 447 13.73 7.12 -24.36
C ILE A 447 14.47 6.24 -23.35
N PHE A 448 15.66 5.72 -23.64
CA PHE A 448 16.44 4.97 -22.65
C PHE A 448 17.70 5.72 -22.20
N LYS A 449 18.09 6.78 -22.90
CA LYS A 449 19.24 7.62 -22.54
C LYS A 449 18.86 8.70 -21.55
N ASN A 450 19.48 8.68 -20.37
CA ASN A 450 19.27 9.72 -19.36
C ASN A 450 19.55 11.14 -19.91
N ILE A 451 18.63 12.08 -19.64
CA ILE A 451 18.72 13.52 -19.93
C ILE A 451 19.99 14.16 -19.34
N ASP A 452 20.49 13.64 -18.22
CA ASP A 452 21.60 14.20 -17.42
C ASP A 452 22.95 13.45 -17.61
N HIS A 453 23.14 12.81 -18.78
CA HIS A 453 24.40 12.21 -19.29
C HIS A 453 24.75 10.77 -18.81
N ASP A 454 25.55 10.10 -19.66
CA ASP A 454 26.32 8.83 -19.52
C ASP A 454 25.62 7.45 -19.50
N PHE A 455 24.29 7.36 -19.41
CA PHE A 455 23.61 6.05 -19.33
C PHE A 455 22.98 5.61 -20.64
N ARG A 456 23.19 4.33 -21.01
CA ARG A 456 22.51 3.70 -22.16
C ARG A 456 21.15 3.15 -21.76
N ASP A 457 21.00 2.74 -20.51
CA ASP A 457 19.72 2.36 -19.88
C ASP A 457 19.56 3.16 -18.57
N GLY A 458 19.20 4.44 -18.71
CA GLY A 458 19.13 5.41 -17.63
C GLY A 458 18.29 4.95 -16.44
N VAL A 459 17.21 4.21 -16.68
CA VAL A 459 16.30 3.73 -15.63
C VAL A 459 16.95 2.62 -14.80
N SER A 460 17.41 1.54 -15.43
CA SER A 460 17.98 0.42 -14.68
C SER A 460 19.33 0.81 -14.05
N GLU A 461 20.15 1.60 -14.74
CA GLU A 461 21.46 2.02 -14.25
C GLU A 461 21.34 3.00 -13.08
N GLU A 462 20.40 3.97 -13.11
CA GLU A 462 20.10 4.82 -11.95
C GLU A 462 19.63 3.98 -10.76
N MET A 463 18.67 3.09 -11.00
CA MET A 463 18.11 2.22 -9.96
C MET A 463 19.19 1.33 -9.33
N MET A 464 20.06 0.72 -10.13
CA MET A 464 21.18 -0.10 -9.63
C MET A 464 22.15 0.72 -8.77
N LYS A 465 22.53 1.92 -9.21
CA LYS A 465 23.43 2.79 -8.44
C LYS A 465 22.79 3.24 -7.13
N HIS A 466 21.50 3.58 -7.16
CA HIS A 466 20.73 3.89 -5.96
C HIS A 466 20.65 2.71 -4.99
N LEU A 467 20.18 1.55 -5.47
CA LEU A 467 20.00 0.35 -4.67
C LEU A 467 21.32 -0.16 -4.08
N LYS A 468 22.44 -0.01 -4.81
CA LYS A 468 23.78 -0.34 -4.29
C LYS A 468 24.11 0.48 -3.03
N VAL A 469 23.83 1.79 -3.03
CA VAL A 469 24.06 2.67 -1.88
C VAL A 469 23.12 2.30 -0.73
N VAL A 470 21.82 2.16 -1.00
CA VAL A 470 20.82 1.85 0.03
C VAL A 470 21.07 0.48 0.66
N LYS A 471 21.39 -0.53 -0.15
CA LYS A 471 21.78 -1.87 0.31
C LYS A 471 22.96 -1.81 1.29
N GLN A 472 24.05 -1.13 0.91
CA GLN A 472 25.23 -1.00 1.78
C GLN A 472 24.90 -0.29 3.09
N ASN A 473 24.05 0.73 3.03
CA ASN A 473 23.62 1.45 4.22
C ASN A 473 22.79 0.57 5.16
N ILE A 474 21.82 -0.20 4.63
CA ILE A 474 20.98 -1.05 5.48
C ILE A 474 21.77 -2.22 6.09
N GLU A 475 22.75 -2.77 5.36
CA GLU A 475 23.64 -3.81 5.88
C GLU A 475 24.48 -3.27 7.05
N ARG A 476 24.97 -2.03 6.95
CA ARG A 476 25.69 -1.35 8.04
C ARG A 476 24.79 -1.11 9.25
N ILE A 477 23.58 -0.58 9.04
CA ILE A 477 22.61 -0.32 10.12
C ILE A 477 22.24 -1.63 10.82
N LYS A 478 22.01 -2.71 10.06
CA LYS A 478 21.75 -4.04 10.63
C LYS A 478 22.92 -4.51 11.50
N ASN A 479 24.14 -4.42 10.99
CA ASN A 479 25.32 -4.84 11.77
C ASN A 479 25.47 -4.01 13.06
N GLN A 480 25.24 -2.69 12.99
CA GLN A 480 25.23 -1.82 14.17
C GLN A 480 24.15 -2.23 15.19
N ASN A 481 22.93 -2.50 14.72
CA ASN A 481 21.83 -2.98 15.56
C ASN A 481 22.19 -4.31 16.26
N ASP A 482 22.74 -5.26 15.51
CA ASP A 482 23.09 -6.58 16.04
C ASP A 482 24.21 -6.50 17.08
N ILE A 483 25.23 -5.68 16.83
CA ILE A 483 26.32 -5.41 17.79
C ILE A 483 25.77 -4.73 19.04
N TYR A 484 24.94 -3.71 18.89
CA TYR A 484 24.32 -3.02 20.01
C TYR A 484 23.48 -3.96 20.88
N GLY A 485 22.69 -4.84 20.26
CA GLY A 485 21.92 -5.87 20.95
C GLY A 485 22.79 -6.87 21.73
N ARG A 486 23.93 -7.29 21.16
CA ARG A 486 24.92 -8.15 21.84
C ARG A 486 25.57 -7.44 23.03
N GLN A 487 25.96 -6.18 22.87
CA GLN A 487 26.55 -5.38 23.95
C GLN A 487 25.60 -5.26 25.16
N ILE A 488 24.30 -5.08 24.92
CA ILE A 488 23.31 -5.05 26.01
C ILE A 488 23.23 -6.42 26.71
N ALA A 489 23.27 -7.51 25.97
CA ALA A 489 23.27 -8.87 26.52
C ALA A 489 24.54 -9.13 27.35
N GLU A 490 25.71 -8.66 26.89
CA GLU A 490 26.98 -8.74 27.60
C GLU A 490 26.95 -7.96 28.92
N ILE A 491 26.47 -6.70 28.90
CA ILE A 491 26.30 -5.89 30.11
C ILE A 491 25.40 -6.61 31.12
N ARG A 492 24.29 -7.19 30.66
CA ARG A 492 23.40 -7.99 31.51
C ARG A 492 24.12 -9.19 32.11
N SER A 493 24.92 -9.91 31.32
CA SER A 493 25.68 -11.07 31.80
C SER A 493 26.70 -10.67 32.87
N ILE A 494 27.42 -9.55 32.64
CA ILE A 494 28.38 -8.99 33.60
C ILE A 494 27.67 -8.60 34.89
N MET A 495 26.54 -7.88 34.81
CA MET A 495 25.76 -7.51 35.99
C MET A 495 25.28 -8.75 36.76
N LYS A 496 24.79 -9.77 36.07
CA LYS A 496 24.34 -11.02 36.70
C LYS A 496 25.49 -11.74 37.39
N GLN A 497 26.68 -11.75 36.78
CA GLN A 497 27.87 -12.35 37.37
C GLN A 497 28.32 -11.56 38.60
N GLN A 498 28.34 -10.23 38.54
CA GLN A 498 28.68 -9.38 39.68
C GLN A 498 27.73 -9.59 40.86
N ASP A 499 26.43 -9.64 40.61
CA ASP A 499 25.42 -9.92 41.64
C ASP A 499 25.69 -11.27 42.33
N ALA A 500 26.17 -12.27 41.58
CA ALA A 500 26.54 -13.57 42.12
C ALA A 500 27.88 -13.53 42.89
N THR A 501 28.91 -12.88 42.35
CA THR A 501 30.29 -12.95 42.91
C THR A 501 30.56 -11.95 44.02
N ILE A 502 29.77 -10.87 44.14
CA ILE A 502 29.85 -9.92 45.27
C ILE A 502 29.58 -10.62 46.60
N LEU A 503 28.67 -11.60 46.62
CA LEU A 503 28.39 -12.41 47.81
C LEU A 503 29.58 -13.30 48.20
N ASP A 504 30.43 -13.64 47.23
CA ASP A 504 31.62 -14.47 47.41
C ASP A 504 32.90 -13.64 47.65
N GLY A 505 32.79 -12.31 47.75
CA GLY A 505 33.93 -11.40 47.98
C GLY A 505 34.89 -11.25 46.78
N ASN A 506 34.50 -11.72 45.58
CA ASN A 506 35.29 -11.59 44.37
C ASN A 506 34.85 -10.37 43.54
N PHE A 507 35.71 -9.36 43.50
CA PHE A 507 35.48 -8.09 42.80
C PHE A 507 36.17 -8.00 41.43
N GLN A 508 36.84 -9.06 40.96
CA GLN A 508 37.47 -9.04 39.64
C GLN A 508 36.43 -9.17 38.53
N ILE A 509 36.40 -8.19 37.62
CA ILE A 509 35.49 -8.15 36.48
C ILE A 509 36.32 -8.26 35.21
N ASN A 510 36.15 -9.35 34.45
CA ASN A 510 36.70 -9.44 33.10
C ASN A 510 35.69 -8.87 32.10
N CYS A 511 35.93 -7.63 31.66
CA CYS A 511 35.16 -7.01 30.58
C CYS A 511 35.87 -7.29 29.24
N SER A 512 35.28 -8.11 28.39
CA SER A 512 35.67 -8.24 26.98
C SER A 512 34.44 -7.99 26.10
N GLY A 513 34.14 -6.73 25.84
CA GLY A 513 33.02 -6.35 24.97
C GLY A 513 33.48 -6.06 23.54
N GLU A 514 32.64 -6.38 22.55
CA GLU A 514 32.84 -5.90 21.18
C GLU A 514 32.80 -4.35 21.15
N ASN A 515 33.71 -3.70 20.42
CA ASN A 515 33.67 -2.25 20.24
C ASN A 515 32.45 -1.83 19.41
N MET A 516 31.85 -0.67 19.76
CA MET A 516 30.75 -0.10 18.97
C MET A 516 31.25 0.21 17.55
N VAL A 517 30.55 -0.29 16.53
CA VAL A 517 30.86 0.04 15.13
C VAL A 517 30.23 1.38 14.79
N GLN A 518 31.06 2.42 14.73
CA GLN A 518 30.65 3.71 14.17
C GLN A 518 30.74 3.67 12.65
N GLY A 519 29.75 4.26 11.98
CA GLY A 519 29.69 4.31 10.53
C GLY A 519 28.68 5.34 10.07
N LEU A 520 29.08 6.20 9.14
CA LEU A 520 28.18 7.14 8.49
C LEU A 520 27.43 6.43 7.34
N VAL A 521 26.14 6.72 7.25
CA VAL A 521 25.29 6.36 6.11
C VAL A 521 25.76 7.17 4.90
N ILE A 522 25.99 6.49 3.78
CA ILE A 522 26.42 7.16 2.54
C ILE A 522 25.19 7.85 1.92
N PRO A 523 25.22 9.15 1.62
CA PRO A 523 24.11 9.82 0.97
C PRO A 523 23.90 9.24 -0.44
N SER A 524 22.64 8.97 -0.78
CA SER A 524 22.25 8.63 -2.15
C SER A 524 21.82 9.90 -2.87
N ASN A 525 22.68 10.45 -3.73
CA ASN A 525 22.38 11.63 -4.55
C ASN A 525 21.12 11.43 -5.43
N TYR A 526 20.80 10.18 -5.80
CA TYR A 526 19.59 9.80 -6.54
C TYR A 526 18.28 10.04 -5.75
N LEU A 527 18.34 9.84 -4.44
CA LEU A 527 17.17 10.00 -3.56
C LEU A 527 16.93 11.49 -3.29
N GLY A 528 18.00 12.28 -3.12
CA GLY A 528 17.92 13.75 -3.08
C GLY A 528 17.38 14.37 -4.37
N ARG A 529 17.63 13.71 -5.51
CA ARG A 529 17.02 14.04 -6.80
C ARG A 529 15.62 13.42 -6.98
N LYS A 530 15.04 12.75 -5.99
CA LYS A 530 13.71 12.08 -6.06
C LYS A 530 13.58 11.08 -7.23
N MET A 531 14.66 10.43 -7.63
CA MET A 531 14.67 9.58 -8.83
C MET A 531 14.15 10.34 -10.06
N LYS A 532 14.50 11.64 -10.18
CA LYS A 532 14.04 12.53 -11.26
C LYS A 532 14.35 11.99 -12.64
N ILE A 533 15.44 11.21 -12.82
CA ILE A 533 15.70 10.56 -14.10
C ILE A 533 14.51 9.65 -14.43
N LEU A 534 14.12 8.71 -13.57
CA LEU A 534 12.93 7.89 -13.83
C LEU A 534 11.66 8.70 -14.16
N LYS A 535 11.39 9.78 -13.42
CA LYS A 535 10.16 10.56 -13.58
C LYS A 535 10.16 11.44 -14.83
N ASP A 536 11.19 12.26 -14.98
CA ASP A 536 11.31 13.23 -16.07
C ASP A 536 11.54 12.49 -17.40
N HIS A 537 12.22 11.33 -17.38
CA HIS A 537 12.56 10.54 -18.56
C HIS A 537 11.39 9.73 -19.14
N ILE A 538 10.50 9.20 -18.30
CA ILE A 538 9.28 8.53 -18.78
C ILE A 538 8.32 9.56 -19.39
N ASP A 539 8.08 10.66 -18.69
CA ASP A 539 7.13 11.68 -19.15
C ASP A 539 7.63 12.41 -20.41
N ASP A 540 8.90 12.85 -20.44
CA ASP A 540 9.47 13.53 -21.61
C ASP A 540 9.78 12.58 -22.76
N GLY A 541 10.20 11.34 -22.47
CA GLY A 541 10.48 10.33 -23.50
C GLY A 541 9.22 9.90 -24.25
N ILE A 542 8.14 9.61 -23.52
CA ILE A 542 6.83 9.31 -24.13
C ILE A 542 6.33 10.50 -24.93
N LYS A 543 6.46 11.72 -24.38
CA LYS A 543 6.05 12.94 -25.08
C LYS A 543 6.82 13.14 -26.38
N LYS A 544 8.14 12.94 -26.38
CA LYS A 544 8.98 13.05 -27.60
C LYS A 544 8.57 12.04 -28.67
N ILE A 545 8.29 10.80 -28.31
CA ILE A 545 7.75 9.83 -29.27
C ILE A 545 6.38 10.25 -29.77
N ALA A 546 5.49 10.71 -28.89
CA ALA A 546 4.18 11.20 -29.31
C ALA A 546 4.30 12.38 -30.28
N ASP A 547 5.14 13.37 -29.98
CA ASP A 547 5.43 14.53 -30.82
C ASP A 547 6.05 14.10 -32.16
N TYR A 548 6.97 13.13 -32.14
CA TYR A 548 7.58 12.55 -33.34
C TYR A 548 6.54 11.86 -34.23
N VAL A 549 5.72 10.97 -33.66
CA VAL A 549 4.64 10.28 -34.39
C VAL A 549 3.64 11.27 -34.96
N GLN A 550 3.29 12.30 -34.17
CA GLN A 550 2.42 13.38 -34.63
C GLN A 550 3.07 14.16 -35.78
N SER A 551 4.37 14.42 -35.75
CA SER A 551 5.07 15.11 -36.83
C SER A 551 5.10 14.30 -38.13
N ILE A 552 5.35 12.98 -38.06
CA ILE A 552 5.30 12.10 -39.24
C ILE A 552 3.85 12.05 -39.77
N TYR A 553 2.87 11.95 -38.88
CA TYR A 553 1.46 11.99 -39.27
C TYR A 553 1.12 13.30 -39.98
N ASP A 554 1.52 14.44 -39.43
CA ASP A 554 1.24 15.76 -39.99
C ASP A 554 1.98 15.99 -41.31
N GLU A 555 3.20 15.47 -41.48
CA GLU A 555 4.00 15.67 -42.67
C GLU A 555 3.57 14.77 -43.85
N TYR A 556 3.16 13.53 -43.56
CA TYR A 556 2.91 12.51 -44.58
C TYR A 556 1.45 12.02 -44.58
N ALA A 557 0.90 11.63 -43.42
CA ALA A 557 -0.45 11.04 -43.34
C ALA A 557 -1.57 12.06 -43.56
N SER A 558 -1.41 13.31 -43.12
CA SER A 558 -2.40 14.38 -43.34
C SER A 558 -2.64 14.64 -44.84
N LYS A 559 -1.55 14.68 -45.62
CA LYS A 559 -1.58 14.85 -47.08
C LYS A 559 -2.27 13.69 -47.77
N ILE A 560 -2.03 12.46 -47.30
CA ILE A 560 -2.73 11.26 -47.79
C ILE A 560 -4.24 11.37 -47.53
N VAL A 561 -4.63 11.76 -46.31
CA VAL A 561 -6.04 11.93 -45.93
C VAL A 561 -6.72 13.00 -46.80
N ASP A 562 -6.03 14.09 -47.11
CA ASP A 562 -6.58 15.16 -47.95
C ASP A 562 -6.74 14.73 -49.42
N VAL A 563 -5.77 13.97 -49.96
CA VAL A 563 -5.90 13.37 -51.30
C VAL A 563 -7.04 12.36 -51.35
N ILE A 564 -7.20 11.50 -50.33
CA ILE A 564 -8.34 10.56 -50.25
C ILE A 564 -9.67 11.31 -50.19
N LYS A 565 -9.79 12.34 -49.34
CA LYS A 565 -11.01 13.15 -49.25
C LYS A 565 -11.33 13.84 -50.57
N TYR A 566 -10.33 14.30 -51.31
CA TYR A 566 -10.53 14.86 -52.64
C TYR A 566 -11.06 13.78 -53.59
N LEU A 567 -10.39 12.64 -53.70
CA LEU A 567 -10.78 11.52 -54.58
C LEU A 567 -12.17 10.93 -54.27
N ILE A 568 -12.67 11.06 -53.04
CA ILE A 568 -14.03 10.62 -52.67
C ILE A 568 -15.09 11.68 -53.03
N ASN A 569 -14.73 12.97 -53.04
CA ASN A 569 -15.65 14.10 -53.24
C ASN A 569 -15.63 14.68 -54.66
N THR A 570 -14.76 14.18 -55.55
CA THR A 570 -14.78 14.39 -57.00
C THR A 570 -15.17 13.09 -57.68
#